data_AF-A0A510X7G4-F1
#
_entry.id   AF-A0A510X7G4-F1
#
_cell.length_a   1.000
_cell.length_b   1.000
_cell.length_c   1.000
_cell.angle_alpha   90.00
_cell.angle_beta   90.00
_cell.angle_gamma   90.00
#
_symmetry.space_group_name_H-M   'P 1'
#
loop_
_entity.id
_entity.type
_entity.pdbx_description
1 polymer ?
#
loop_
_entity_poly.entity_id
_entity_poly.type
_entity_poly.pdbx_seq_one_letter_code
_entity_poly.pdbx_strand_id
1 'polypeptide(L)'
;MRNARYCEFHNPSSNPSAYRNDHRYRKDFEEWLIAMGGEKELNLSSDLKQQEAIRKKAYALAHAKLTERRVKILKLYAAGFSQKKIADKLGISPQAVSKSLFKLRGYFSTWADIALGQELESLKHSKD
;
A
#
# COMPACT_ATOMS: atom_id res chain seq x y z
N MET A 1 -12.25 35.21 8.52
CA MET A 1 -13.22 34.17 8.14
C MET A 1 -12.60 32.81 8.40
N ARG A 2 -13.20 31.97 9.26
CA ARG A 2 -12.77 30.56 9.43
C ARG A 2 -13.21 29.81 8.18
N ASN A 3 -12.24 29.27 7.44
CA ASN A 3 -12.50 28.54 6.20
C ASN A 3 -13.21 27.22 6.59
N ALA A 4 -14.54 27.18 6.51
CA ALA A 4 -15.40 26.07 6.96
C ALA A 4 -15.15 24.73 6.24
N ARG A 5 -14.22 24.71 5.28
CA ARG A 5 -13.87 23.54 4.48
C ARG A 5 -12.86 22.60 5.15
N TYR A 6 -12.10 23.08 6.12
CA TYR A 6 -11.04 22.28 6.76
C TYR A 6 -11.09 22.44 8.28
N CYS A 7 -10.92 21.33 9.02
CA CYS A 7 -10.72 21.41 10.46
C CYS A 7 -9.36 22.05 10.78
N GLU A 8 -9.18 22.52 12.01
CA GLU A 8 -7.98 23.24 12.46
C GLU A 8 -6.67 22.48 12.15
N PHE A 9 -6.70 21.15 12.27
CA PHE A 9 -5.56 20.27 11.98
C PHE A 9 -5.26 20.10 10.48
N HIS A 10 -6.28 20.18 9.62
CA HIS A 10 -6.17 19.99 8.17
C HIS A 10 -6.26 21.30 7.37
N ASN A 11 -6.19 22.45 8.02
CA ASN A 11 -6.22 23.73 7.33
C ASN A 11 -4.96 23.86 6.44
N PRO A 12 -5.06 23.97 5.11
CA PRO A 12 -3.89 24.06 4.23
C PRO A 12 -3.04 25.31 4.49
N SER A 13 -3.58 26.32 5.18
CA SER A 13 -2.85 27.56 5.50
C SER A 13 -2.12 27.51 6.85
N SER A 14 -2.32 26.48 7.68
CA SER A 14 -1.58 26.32 8.94
C SER A 14 -0.22 25.66 8.72
N ASN A 15 0.74 25.94 9.60
CA ASN A 15 2.04 25.24 9.64
C ASN A 15 2.28 24.77 11.09
N PRO A 16 2.37 23.45 11.37
CA PRO A 16 2.24 22.32 10.44
C PRO A 16 0.77 22.00 10.09
N SER A 17 0.48 21.81 8.80
CA SER A 17 -0.83 21.35 8.31
C SER A 17 -0.77 19.87 7.93
N ALA A 18 -1.64 19.06 8.53
CA ALA A 18 -1.74 17.63 8.18
C ALA A 18 -2.14 17.44 6.71
N TYR A 19 -2.98 18.33 6.17
CA TYR A 19 -3.36 18.31 4.76
C TYR A 19 -2.14 18.37 3.83
N ARG A 20 -1.16 19.25 4.10
CA ARG A 20 0.05 19.35 3.27
C ARG A 20 0.92 18.10 3.37
N ASN A 21 1.01 17.50 4.55
CA ASN A 21 1.77 16.28 4.77
C ASN A 21 1.15 15.08 4.03
N ASP A 22 -0.17 14.93 4.13
CA ASP A 22 -0.91 13.84 3.51
C ASP A 22 -0.97 13.99 1.98
N HIS A 23 -1.08 15.22 1.49
CA HIS A 23 -1.15 15.50 0.05
C HIS A 23 0.09 15.00 -0.72
N ARG A 24 1.25 14.93 -0.06
CA ARG A 24 2.46 14.37 -0.65
C ARG A 24 2.29 12.91 -1.07
N TYR A 25 1.49 12.15 -0.32
CA TYR A 25 1.30 10.71 -0.50
C TYR A 25 0.00 10.40 -1.26
N ARG A 26 -0.71 11.41 -1.76
CA ARG A 26 -2.02 11.26 -2.40
C ARG A 26 -2.00 10.27 -3.57
N LYS A 27 -1.01 10.39 -4.46
CA LYS A 27 -0.89 9.50 -5.63
C LYS A 27 -0.70 8.05 -5.19
N ASP A 28 0.26 7.80 -4.31
CA ASP A 28 0.54 6.46 -3.79
C ASP A 28 -0.68 5.89 -3.04
N PHE A 29 -1.41 6.74 -2.29
CA PHE A 29 -2.65 6.37 -1.62
C PHE A 29 -3.74 5.94 -2.60
N GLU A 30 -3.96 6.70 -3.67
CA GLU A 30 -4.95 6.37 -4.71
C GLU A 30 -4.60 5.05 -5.43
N GLU A 31 -3.32 4.84 -5.76
CA GLU A 31 -2.83 3.59 -6.35
C GLU A 31 -3.07 2.39 -5.42
N TRP A 32 -2.78 2.56 -4.12
CA TRP A 32 -3.04 1.53 -3.11
C TRP A 32 -4.52 1.24 -2.91
N LEU A 33 -5.35 2.27 -2.94
CA LEU A 33 -6.79 2.15 -2.77
C LEU A 33 -7.40 1.32 -3.92
N ILE A 34 -7.00 1.59 -5.17
CA ILE A 34 -7.40 0.82 -6.34
C ILE A 34 -6.90 -0.63 -6.25
N ALA A 35 -5.63 -0.83 -5.89
CA ALA A 35 -5.04 -2.17 -5.79
C ALA A 35 -5.74 -3.07 -4.75
N MET A 36 -6.31 -2.47 -3.70
CA MET A 36 -7.08 -3.18 -2.67
C MET A 36 -8.56 -3.40 -3.01
N GLY A 37 -8.98 -3.11 -4.25
CA GLY A 37 -10.38 -3.22 -4.67
C GLY A 37 -11.26 -2.08 -4.16
N GLY A 38 -10.67 -0.96 -3.72
CA GLY A 38 -11.39 0.27 -3.46
C GLY A 38 -11.70 1.01 -4.77
N GLU A 39 -12.82 1.73 -4.79
CA GLU A 39 -13.21 2.54 -5.94
C GLU A 39 -12.40 3.85 -5.97
N LYS A 40 -11.85 4.20 -7.15
CA LYS A 40 -11.09 5.44 -7.36
C LYS A 40 -11.97 6.68 -7.20
N GLU A 41 -13.21 6.58 -7.67
CA GLU A 41 -14.25 7.53 -7.33
C GLU A 41 -14.77 7.15 -5.94
N LEU A 42 -14.98 8.12 -5.06
CA LEU A 42 -15.63 7.94 -3.76
C LEU A 42 -17.11 7.57 -3.92
N ASN A 43 -17.44 6.67 -4.84
CA ASN A 43 -18.75 6.04 -4.91
C ASN A 43 -18.87 5.20 -3.63
N LEU A 44 -19.71 5.73 -2.73
CA LEU A 44 -20.04 5.16 -1.44
C LEU A 44 -20.84 3.88 -1.68
N SER A 45 -20.15 2.80 -2.08
CA SER A 45 -20.65 1.43 -1.96
C SER A 45 -20.98 1.13 -0.48
N SER A 46 -21.95 0.23 -0.28
CA SER A 46 -22.89 0.08 0.85
C SER A 46 -22.32 -0.30 2.23
N ASP A 47 -21.01 -0.51 2.40
CA ASP A 47 -20.38 -0.80 3.70
C ASP A 47 -19.23 0.17 4.04
N LEU A 48 -19.57 1.16 4.88
CA LEU A 48 -18.64 2.19 5.35
C LEU A 48 -17.47 1.62 6.18
N LYS A 49 -17.65 0.49 6.90
CA LYS A 49 -16.59 -0.10 7.71
C LYS A 49 -15.53 -0.76 6.83
N GLN A 50 -15.97 -1.44 5.77
CA GLN A 50 -15.05 -2.02 4.79
C GLN A 50 -14.27 -0.91 4.06
N GLN A 51 -14.93 0.17 3.63
CA GLN A 51 -14.26 1.30 3.01
C GLN A 51 -13.24 1.98 3.96
N GLU A 52 -13.59 2.15 5.23
CA GLU A 52 -12.68 2.71 6.24
C GLU A 52 -11.44 1.82 6.42
N ALA A 53 -11.61 0.50 6.48
CA ALA A 53 -10.50 -0.44 6.61
C ALA A 53 -9.56 -0.37 5.39
N ILE A 54 -10.11 -0.31 4.17
CA ILE A 54 -9.33 -0.17 2.93
C ILE A 54 -8.55 1.16 2.92
N ARG A 55 -9.21 2.28 3.27
CA ARG A 55 -8.57 3.60 3.34
C ARG A 55 -7.45 3.65 4.38
N LYS A 56 -7.67 3.11 5.58
CA LYS A 56 -6.62 3.02 6.63
C LYS A 56 -5.41 2.23 6.15
N LYS A 57 -5.63 1.10 5.46
CA LYS A 57 -4.55 0.30 4.88
C LYS A 57 -3.82 1.04 3.76
N ALA A 58 -4.54 1.69 2.84
CA ALA A 58 -3.95 2.46 1.75
C ALA A 58 -3.10 3.62 2.27
N TYR A 59 -3.57 4.32 3.30
CA TYR A 59 -2.83 5.39 3.95
C TYR A 59 -1.52 4.88 4.56
N ALA A 60 -1.57 3.77 5.31
CA ALA A 60 -0.37 3.17 5.90
C ALA A 60 0.66 2.78 4.84
N LEU A 61 0.23 2.20 3.71
CA LEU A 61 1.10 1.78 2.62
C LEU A 61 1.72 2.97 1.87
N ALA A 62 0.94 4.03 1.62
CA ALA A 62 1.44 5.26 1.02
C ALA A 62 2.52 5.93 1.91
N HIS A 63 2.30 5.92 3.23
CA HIS A 63 3.24 6.50 4.20
C HIS A 63 4.45 5.61 4.52
N ALA A 64 4.44 4.33 4.12
CA ALA A 64 5.53 3.39 4.36
C ALA A 64 6.82 3.72 3.58
N LYS A 65 6.77 4.68 2.64
CA LYS A 65 7.89 5.05 1.75
C LYS A 65 8.53 3.80 1.14
N LEU A 66 7.71 2.94 0.56
CA LEU A 66 8.17 1.73 -0.11
C LEU A 66 9.00 2.13 -1.32
N THR A 67 10.32 2.00 -1.22
CA THR A 67 11.17 2.20 -2.39
C THR A 67 10.85 1.14 -3.44
N GLU A 68 11.11 1.44 -4.71
CA GLU A 68 10.93 0.48 -5.82
C GLU A 68 11.59 -0.89 -5.51
N ARG A 69 12.77 -0.87 -4.88
CA ARG A 69 13.46 -2.07 -4.41
C ARG A 69 12.64 -2.87 -3.39
N ARG A 70 11.99 -2.22 -2.43
CA ARG A 70 11.15 -2.90 -1.42
C ARG A 70 9.91 -3.52 -2.06
N VAL A 71 9.31 -2.84 -3.05
CA VAL A 71 8.21 -3.38 -3.84
C VAL A 71 8.65 -4.64 -4.58
N LYS A 72 9.82 -4.63 -5.24
CA LYS A 72 10.37 -5.82 -5.92
C LYS A 72 10.65 -6.97 -4.96
N ILE A 73 11.21 -6.69 -3.77
CA ILE A 73 11.44 -7.69 -2.72
C ILE A 73 10.12 -8.34 -2.27
N LEU A 74 9.08 -7.53 -2.05
CA LEU A 74 7.75 -8.04 -1.66
C LEU A 74 7.14 -8.94 -2.72
N LYS A 75 7.15 -8.51 -3.98
CA LYS A 75 6.61 -9.31 -5.09
C LYS A 75 7.28 -10.68 -5.20
N LEU A 76 8.61 -10.72 -5.16
CA LEU A 76 9.35 -11.98 -5.24
C LEU A 76 9.12 -12.88 -4.02
N TYR A 77 9.04 -12.30 -2.82
CA TYR A 77 8.76 -13.09 -1.62
C TYR A 77 7.33 -13.65 -1.63
N ALA A 78 6.33 -12.85 -2.04
CA ALA A 78 4.95 -13.28 -2.20
C ALA A 78 4.82 -14.43 -3.22
N ALA A 79 5.61 -14.41 -4.28
CA ALA A 79 5.75 -15.51 -5.24
C ALA A 79 6.52 -16.74 -4.71
N GLY A 80 6.79 -16.82 -3.40
CA GLY A 80 7.41 -17.97 -2.74
C GLY A 80 8.94 -18.06 -2.87
N PHE A 81 9.62 -17.04 -3.39
CA PHE A 81 11.08 -17.08 -3.50
C PHE A 81 11.75 -16.95 -2.12
N SER A 82 12.78 -17.77 -1.88
CA SER A 82 13.61 -17.65 -0.68
C SER A 82 14.42 -16.34 -0.68
N GLN A 83 14.76 -15.82 0.49
CA GLN A 83 15.52 -14.57 0.61
C GLN A 83 16.84 -14.59 -0.15
N LYS A 84 17.50 -15.76 -0.19
CA LYS A 84 18.73 -15.97 -0.99
C LYS A 84 18.45 -15.80 -2.49
N LYS A 85 17.41 -16.44 -3.02
CA LYS A 85 17.04 -16.33 -4.44
C LYS A 85 16.57 -14.93 -4.83
N ILE A 86 15.94 -14.20 -3.90
CA ILE A 86 15.59 -12.78 -4.07
C ILE A 86 16.85 -11.91 -4.14
N ALA A 87 17.81 -12.14 -3.25
CA ALA A 87 19.08 -11.43 -3.22
C ALA A 87 19.84 -11.60 -4.54
N ASP A 88 19.93 -12.83 -5.03
CA ASP A 88 20.57 -13.16 -6.32
C ASP A 88 19.87 -12.46 -7.49
N LYS A 89 18.53 -12.49 -7.54
CA LYS A 89 17.74 -11.84 -8.60
C LYS A 89 17.86 -10.32 -8.64
N LEU A 90 18.08 -9.69 -7.48
CA LEU A 90 18.12 -8.23 -7.35
C LEU A 90 19.54 -7.68 -7.27
N GLY A 91 20.57 -8.53 -7.27
CA GLY A 91 21.97 -8.11 -7.13
C GLY A 91 22.25 -7.40 -5.80
N ILE A 92 21.61 -7.84 -4.71
CA ILE A 92 21.77 -7.26 -3.36
C ILE A 92 22.14 -8.34 -2.34
N SER A 93 22.55 -7.96 -1.13
CA SER A 93 22.86 -8.93 -0.08
C SER A 93 21.60 -9.57 0.52
N PRO A 94 21.65 -10.85 0.96
CA PRO A 94 20.57 -11.48 1.71
C PRO A 94 20.19 -10.69 2.98
N GLN A 95 21.15 -10.02 3.62
CA GLN A 95 20.91 -9.15 4.78
C GLN A 95 20.07 -7.92 4.41
N ALA A 96 20.26 -7.35 3.21
CA ALA A 96 19.43 -6.25 2.72
C ALA A 96 17.99 -6.70 2.44
N VAL A 97 17.81 -7.93 1.94
CA VAL A 97 16.48 -8.57 1.77
C VAL A 97 15.83 -8.76 3.14
N SER A 98 16.52 -9.39 4.09
CA SER A 98 16.02 -9.63 5.45
C SER A 98 15.62 -8.34 6.17
N LYS A 99 16.47 -7.31 6.17
CA LYS A 99 16.15 -5.99 6.75
C LYS A 99 14.94 -5.34 6.08
N SER A 100 14.80 -5.51 4.76
CA SER A 100 13.63 -5.01 4.03
C SER A 100 12.38 -5.76 4.47
N LEU A 101 12.38 -7.09 4.45
CA LEU A 101 11.23 -7.91 4.88
C LEU A 101 10.86 -7.64 6.35
N PHE A 102 11.83 -7.44 7.24
CA PHE A 102 11.58 -7.07 8.64
C PHE A 102 10.82 -5.73 8.76
N LYS A 103 11.28 -4.69 8.05
CA LYS A 103 10.56 -3.40 7.99
C LYS A 103 9.19 -3.51 7.33
N LEU A 104 9.00 -4.54 6.50
CA LEU A 104 7.79 -4.78 5.75
C LEU A 104 6.83 -5.77 6.44
N ARG A 105 7.23 -6.35 7.58
CA ARG A 105 6.48 -7.42 8.27
C ARG A 105 5.08 -7.00 8.71
N GLY A 106 4.87 -5.72 9.03
CA GLY A 106 3.54 -5.15 9.31
C GLY A 106 2.66 -4.93 8.08
N TYR A 107 3.25 -4.92 6.89
CA TYR A 107 2.56 -4.78 5.60
C TYR A 107 2.34 -6.13 4.90
N PHE A 108 2.89 -7.20 5.49
CA PHE A 108 2.93 -8.52 4.88
C PHE A 108 1.58 -9.21 4.79
N SER A 109 0.76 -9.10 5.83
CA SER A 109 -0.62 -9.59 5.79
C SER A 109 -1.37 -8.94 4.62
N THR A 110 -1.23 -7.63 4.46
CA THR A 110 -1.94 -6.86 3.43
C THR A 110 -1.42 -7.13 2.02
N TRP A 111 -0.12 -7.22 1.80
CA TRP A 111 0.45 -7.53 0.48
C TRP A 111 0.28 -9.00 0.08
N ALA A 112 0.33 -9.93 1.03
CA ALA A 112 -0.01 -11.33 0.77
C ALA A 112 -1.49 -11.44 0.35
N ASP A 113 -2.40 -10.75 1.04
CA ASP A 113 -3.81 -10.69 0.68
C ASP A 113 -4.03 -10.10 -0.73
N ILE A 114 -3.32 -9.01 -1.09
CA ILE A 114 -3.46 -8.33 -2.40
C ILE A 114 -2.80 -9.11 -3.54
N ALA A 115 -1.56 -9.56 -3.37
CA ALA A 115 -0.79 -10.22 -4.41
C ALA A 115 -1.29 -11.64 -4.68
N LEU A 116 -1.68 -12.39 -3.64
CA LEU A 116 -2.23 -13.74 -3.82
C LEU A 116 -3.67 -13.69 -4.31
N GLY A 117 -4.45 -12.65 -3.98
CA GLY A 117 -5.83 -12.49 -4.45
C GLY A 117 -5.95 -12.30 -5.97
N GLN A 118 -5.09 -11.46 -6.56
CA GLN A 118 -5.13 -11.19 -8.01
C GLN A 118 -4.63 -12.37 -8.85
N GLU A 119 -3.67 -13.16 -8.34
CA GLU A 119 -3.11 -14.32 -9.04
C GLU A 119 -4.02 -15.57 -8.90
N LEU A 120 -4.65 -15.79 -7.73
CA LEU A 120 -5.61 -16.90 -7.56
C LEU A 120 -6.84 -16.76 -8.46
N GLU A 121 -7.38 -15.55 -8.62
CA GLU A 121 -8.54 -15.32 -9.50
C GLU A 121 -8.19 -15.50 -10.99
N SER A 122 -6.98 -15.10 -11.40
CA SER A 122 -6.50 -15.36 -12.77
C SER A 122 -6.26 -16.85 -13.06
N LEU A 123 -5.93 -17.66 -12.04
CA LEU A 123 -5.73 -19.10 -12.15
C LEU A 123 -7.05 -19.91 -12.12
N LYS A 124 -8.11 -19.38 -11.51
CA LYS A 124 -9.45 -19.99 -11.53
C LYS A 124 -10.15 -19.87 -12.89
N HIS A 125 -9.89 -18.80 -13.64
CA HIS A 125 -10.47 -18.56 -14.97
C HIS A 125 -9.64 -19.12 -16.13
N SER A 126 -8.51 -19.79 -15.85
CA SER A 126 -7.66 -20.44 -16.86
C SER A 126 -7.80 -21.96 -16.88
N LYS A 127 -8.81 -22.50 -16.18
CA LYS A 127 -9.23 -23.91 -16.24
C LYS A 127 -10.67 -24.00 -16.72
N ASP A 128 -10.87 -23.66 -17.99
CA ASP A 128 -11.95 -24.20 -18.83
C ASP A 128 -11.30 -24.87 -20.04
#